data_AF-A0A379UVZ8-F1
#
_entry.id   AF-A0A379UVZ8-F1
#
_cell.length_a   1.000
_cell.length_b   1.000
_cell.length_c   1.000
_cell.angle_alpha   90.00
_cell.angle_beta   90.00
_cell.angle_gamma   90.00
#
_symmetry.space_group_name_H-M   'P 1'
#
loop_
_entity.id
_entity.type
_entity.pdbx_description
1 polymer ?
#
loop_
_entity_poly.entity_id
_entity_poly.type
_entity_poly.pdbx_seq_one_letter_code
_entity_poly.pdbx_strand_id
1 'polypeptide(L)'
;MRHAAAEQARYTATLDHQTLLAIAADCITEDGFFCVVLPEQIGNAFTQQALNMGWHLRLRTDVAENEARLPHRVLLSHSPRKPGSALATD
;
A
#
# COMPACT_ATOMS: atom_id res chain seq x y z
N MET A 1 7.00 -24.13 -11.22
CA MET A 1 6.76 -24.04 -9.75
C MET A 1 7.27 -22.69 -9.27
N ARG A 2 6.39 -21.70 -9.04
CA ARG A 2 6.72 -20.35 -8.53
C ARG A 2 5.74 -19.94 -7.41
N HIS A 3 5.46 -20.86 -6.49
CA HIS A 3 4.55 -20.65 -5.35
C HIS A 3 5.26 -20.73 -3.99
N ALA A 4 6.52 -20.30 -3.89
CA ALA A 4 7.31 -20.48 -2.65
C ALA A 4 7.92 -19.19 -2.09
N ALA A 5 7.54 -18.00 -2.58
CA ALA A 5 7.97 -16.73 -1.99
C ALA A 5 6.86 -16.03 -1.18
N ALA A 6 5.64 -16.57 -1.18
CA ALA A 6 4.50 -15.95 -0.48
C ALA A 6 4.28 -16.48 0.95
N GLU A 7 5.01 -17.52 1.38
CA GLU A 7 4.85 -18.08 2.74
C GLU A 7 5.86 -17.54 3.76
N GLN A 8 6.99 -16.95 3.34
CA GLN A 8 7.97 -16.38 4.27
C GLN A 8 7.59 -15.00 4.79
N ALA A 9 6.48 -14.41 4.34
CA ALA A 9 5.91 -13.22 4.96
C ALA A 9 5.09 -13.52 6.23
N ARG A 10 4.92 -14.80 6.61
CA ARG A 10 4.04 -15.22 7.72
C ARG A 10 4.71 -15.21 9.10
N TYR A 11 5.90 -14.59 9.25
CA TYR A 11 6.65 -14.59 10.53
C TYR A 11 7.07 -13.19 11.04
N THR A 12 6.28 -12.16 10.74
CA THR A 12 6.34 -10.86 11.45
C THR A 12 4.92 -10.40 11.79
N ALA A 13 4.21 -11.19 12.60
CA ALA A 13 2.83 -10.92 13.03
C ALA A 13 2.66 -9.70 13.96
N THR A 14 3.65 -8.82 14.08
CA THR A 14 3.62 -7.61 14.91
C THR A 14 4.29 -6.40 14.26
N LEU A 15 4.46 -6.40 12.93
CA LEU A 15 4.84 -5.15 12.26
C LEU A 15 3.58 -4.29 12.11
N ASP A 16 3.41 -3.31 13.00
CA ASP A 16 2.32 -2.36 12.90
C ASP A 16 2.39 -1.61 11.57
N HIS A 17 1.23 -1.26 11.03
CA HIS A 17 1.12 -0.52 9.78
C HIS A 17 1.94 0.78 9.80
N GLN A 18 2.06 1.45 10.96
CA GLN A 18 2.88 2.64 11.11
C GLN A 18 4.35 2.34 10.88
N THR A 19 4.86 1.26 11.48
CA THR A 19 6.26 0.84 11.32
C THR A 19 6.53 0.41 9.89
N LEU A 20 5.59 -0.29 9.24
CA LEU A 20 5.72 -0.67 7.84
C LEU A 20 5.81 0.57 6.94
N LEU A 21 4.95 1.57 7.15
CA LEU A 21 4.96 2.82 6.40
C LEU A 21 6.24 3.64 6.67
N ALA A 22 6.73 3.67 7.90
CA ALA A 22 7.99 4.35 8.22
C ALA A 22 9.18 3.71 7.49
N ILE A 23 9.31 2.38 7.59
CA ILE A 23 10.36 1.64 6.87
C ILE A 23 10.22 1.83 5.36
N ALA A 24 9.00 1.82 4.83
CA ALA A 24 8.75 2.07 3.43
C ALA A 24 9.23 3.47 3.02
N ALA A 25 9.00 4.50 3.84
CA ALA A 25 9.47 5.87 3.56
C ALA A 25 10.98 5.94 3.48
N ASP A 26 11.70 5.25 4.38
CA ASP A 26 13.17 5.18 4.38
C ASP A 26 13.74 4.37 3.21
N CYS A 27 12.96 3.42 2.67
CA CYS A 27 13.43 2.50 1.63
C CYS A 27 13.10 2.94 0.19
N ILE A 28 12.05 3.75 0.00
CA ILE A 28 11.66 4.23 -1.34
C ILE A 28 12.33 5.56 -1.68
N THR A 29 12.50 5.81 -2.98
CA THR A 29 12.91 7.13 -3.48
C THR A 29 11.75 8.13 -3.41
N GLU A 30 12.02 9.43 -3.54
CA GLU A 30 10.99 10.49 -3.45
C GLU A 30 9.88 10.36 -4.51
N ASP A 31 10.18 9.80 -5.68
CA ASP A 31 9.21 9.47 -6.74
C ASP A 31 8.78 7.99 -6.72
N GLY A 32 9.16 7.26 -5.67
CA GLY A 32 8.83 5.87 -5.46
C GLY A 32 7.36 5.67 -5.07
N PHE A 33 6.89 4.45 -5.32
CA PHE A 33 5.57 3.99 -4.91
C PHE A 33 5.71 2.80 -3.97
N PHE A 34 4.97 2.85 -2.88
CA PHE A 34 4.79 1.72 -1.99
C PHE A 34 3.48 1.01 -2.36
N CYS A 35 3.57 -0.22 -2.84
CA CYS A 35 2.41 -1.00 -3.32
C CYS A 35 2.15 -2.22 -2.44
N VAL A 36 0.91 -2.39 -1.99
CA VAL A 36 0.49 -3.52 -1.16
C VAL A 36 -0.85 -4.09 -1.61
N VAL A 37 -1.03 -5.40 -1.42
CA VAL A 37 -2.30 -6.09 -1.64
C VAL A 37 -2.76 -6.63 -0.29
N LEU A 38 -3.90 -6.13 0.18
CA LEU A 38 -4.45 -6.44 1.50
C LEU A 38 -5.93 -6.84 1.36
N PRO A 39 -6.50 -7.56 2.34
CA PRO A 39 -7.94 -7.66 2.48
C PRO A 39 -8.57 -6.27 2.55
N GLU A 40 -9.74 -6.09 1.95
CA GLU A 40 -10.42 -4.78 1.83
C GLU A 40 -10.50 -4.03 3.17
N GLN A 41 -10.92 -4.71 4.23
CA GLN A 41 -11.07 -4.13 5.57
C GLN A 41 -9.73 -3.62 6.13
N ILE A 42 -8.66 -4.39 5.94
CA ILE A 42 -7.31 -4.02 6.41
C ILE A 42 -6.75 -2.89 5.54
N GLY A 43 -6.97 -2.95 4.23
CA GLY A 43 -6.53 -1.92 3.29
C GLY A 43 -7.17 -0.55 3.57
N ASN A 44 -8.44 -0.51 4.01
CA ASN A 44 -9.08 0.72 4.45
C ASN A 44 -8.40 1.33 5.67
N ALA A 45 -8.14 0.52 6.71
CA ALA A 45 -7.43 0.98 7.90
C ALA A 45 -6.00 1.44 7.58
N PHE A 46 -5.29 0.66 6.75
CA PHE A 46 -3.95 0.98 6.28
C PHE A 46 -3.91 2.31 5.51
N THR A 47 -4.88 2.53 4.62
CA THR A 47 -4.99 3.79 3.86
C THR A 47 -5.18 4.98 4.78
N GLN A 48 -6.07 4.89 5.77
CA GLN A 48 -6.29 5.97 6.73
C GLN A 48 -4.99 6.29 7.51
N GLN A 49 -4.26 5.26 7.92
CA GLN A 49 -3.00 5.44 8.63
C GLN A 49 -1.91 6.05 7.75
N ALA A 50 -1.80 5.62 6.49
CA ALA A 50 -0.90 6.21 5.49
C ALA A 50 -1.20 7.70 5.30
N LEU A 51 -2.47 8.06 5.10
CA LEU A 51 -2.91 9.46 4.96
C LEU A 51 -2.53 10.31 6.19
N ASN A 52 -2.72 9.78 7.40
CA ASN A 52 -2.34 10.47 8.65
C ASN A 52 -0.82 10.67 8.77
N MET A 53 -0.02 9.78 8.17
CA MET A 53 1.44 9.90 8.11
C MET A 53 1.92 10.78 6.94
N GLY A 54 1.01 11.43 6.20
CA GLY A 54 1.35 12.30 5.08
C GLY A 54 1.61 11.56 3.77
N TRP A 55 1.34 10.25 3.70
CA TRP A 55 1.34 9.53 2.42
C TRP A 55 0.11 9.86 1.61
N HIS A 56 0.22 9.74 0.30
CA HIS A 56 -0.85 9.97 -0.64
C HIS A 56 -1.22 8.68 -1.35
N LEU A 57 -2.49 8.31 -1.31
CA LEU A 57 -3.02 7.22 -2.14
C LEU A 57 -2.99 7.66 -3.61
N ARG A 58 -2.28 6.91 -4.44
CA ARG A 58 -2.09 7.15 -5.87
C ARG A 58 -2.95 6.25 -6.73
N LEU A 59 -3.09 4.99 -6.32
CA LEU A 59 -3.91 4.01 -6.99
C LEU A 59 -4.63 3.17 -5.95
N ARG A 60 -5.92 2.93 -6.19
CA ARG A 60 -6.71 1.90 -5.50
C ARG A 60 -7.41 1.06 -6.55
N THR A 61 -7.25 -0.25 -6.45
CA THR A 61 -7.96 -1.21 -7.28
C THR A 61 -8.58 -2.26 -6.40
N ASP A 62 -9.91 -2.25 -6.34
CA ASP A 62 -10.67 -3.25 -5.60
C ASP A 62 -10.79 -4.53 -6.45
N VAL A 63 -10.43 -5.67 -5.86
CA VAL A 63 -10.34 -6.97 -6.54
C VAL A 63 -11.39 -7.92 -5.96
N ALA A 64 -12.25 -8.40 -6.85
CA ALA A 64 -13.25 -9.43 -6.59
C ALA A 64 -12.96 -10.69 -7.42
N GLU A 65 -13.46 -11.84 -6.97
CA GLU A 65 -13.33 -13.10 -7.74
C GLU A 65 -14.16 -13.08 -9.03
N ASN A 66 -15.27 -12.34 -9.03
CA ASN A 66 -16.16 -12.14 -10.16
C ASN A 66 -16.97 -10.86 -9.97
N GLU A 67 -17.63 -10.40 -11.03
CA GLU A 67 -18.44 -9.17 -11.02
C GLU A 67 -19.65 -9.22 -10.08
N ALA A 68 -20.10 -10.42 -9.68
CA ALA A 68 -21.24 -10.62 -8.78
C ALA A 68 -20.85 -10.62 -7.28
N ARG A 69 -19.56 -10.55 -6.95
CA ARG A 69 -19.06 -10.59 -5.57
C ARG A 69 -18.47 -9.25 -5.16
N LEU A 70 -18.64 -8.93 -3.87
CA LEU A 70 -17.97 -7.77 -3.30
C LEU A 70 -16.45 -7.96 -3.33
N PRO A 71 -15.67 -6.88 -3.56
CA PRO A 71 -14.23 -6.93 -3.47
C PRO A 71 -13.80 -7.39 -2.09
N HIS A 72 -12.93 -8.38 -2.05
CA HIS A 72 -12.39 -8.92 -0.80
C HIS A 72 -10.91 -8.58 -0.64
N ARG A 73 -10.27 -8.11 -1.71
CA ARG A 73 -8.89 -7.63 -1.73
C ARG A 73 -8.86 -6.24 -2.34
N VAL A 74 -7.87 -5.47 -1.94
CA VAL A 74 -7.58 -4.17 -2.50
C VAL A 74 -6.09 -4.07 -2.78
N LEU A 75 -5.74 -3.61 -3.97
CA LEU A 75 -4.40 -3.18 -4.33
C LEU A 75 -4.32 -1.68 -4.08
N LEU A 76 -3.35 -1.28 -3.28
CA LEU A 76 -3.11 0.10 -2.90
C LEU A 76 -1.69 0.49 -3.31
N SER A 77 -1.55 1.66 -3.91
CA SER A 77 -0.26 2.30 -4.17
C SER A 77 -0.23 3.64 -3.47
N HIS A 78 0.73 3.83 -2.58
CA HIS A 78 0.96 5.06 -1.85
C HIS A 78 2.27 5.71 -2.28
N SER A 79 2.33 7.04 -2.25
CA SER A 79 3.56 7.80 -2.46
C SER A 79 3.67 8.89 -1.40
N PRO A 80 4.88 9.18 -0.89
CA PRO A 80 5.09 10.27 0.06
C PRO A 80 4.94 11.64 -0.63
N ARG A 81 4.97 11.69 -1.97
CA ARG A 81 4.83 12.92 -2.74
C ARG A 81 3.37 13.26 -3.04
N LYS A 82 3.00 14.52 -2.80
CA LYS A 82 1.68 15.06 -3.13
C LYS A 82 1.37 14.88 -4.63
N PRO A 83 0.21 14.32 -5.01
CA PRO A 83 -0.22 14.30 -6.39
C PRO A 83 -0.37 15.75 -6.88
N GLY A 84 0.35 16.10 -7.95
CA GLY A 84 0.34 17.45 -8.53
C GLY A 84 1.62 18.28 -8.33
N SER A 85 2.61 17.81 -7.57
CA SER A 85 3.88 18.55 -7.40
C SER A 85 4.86 18.42 -8.58
N ALA A 86 4.53 17.66 -9.63
CA ALA A 86 5.44 17.36 -10.74
C ALA A 86 5.70 18.54 -11.71
N LEU A 87 5.34 19.78 -11.37
CA LEU A 87 5.51 20.96 -12.22
C LEU A 87 6.27 22.13 -11.57
N ALA A 88 7.01 21.91 -10.50
CA ALA A 88 7.87 22.96 -9.95
C ALA A 88 9.13 22.39 -9.32
N THR A 89 10.16 22.09 -10.13
CA THR A 89 11.56 22.26 -9.74
C THR A 89 12.38 22.46 -11.02
N ASP A 90 12.97 23.66 -11.10
CA ASP A 90 14.05 24.21 -11.94
C ASP A 90 14.72 23.30 -12.99
#